data_AF-A0AAE1WLW5-F1
#
_entry.id   AF-A0AAE1WLW5-F1
#
_cell.length_a   1.000
_cell.length_b   1.000
_cell.length_c   1.000
_cell.angle_alpha   90.00
_cell.angle_beta   90.00
_cell.angle_gamma   90.00
#
_symmetry.space_group_name_H-M   'P 1'
#
loop_
_entity.id
_entity.type
_entity.pdbx_description
1 polymer ?
#
loop_
_entity_poly.entity_id
_entity_poly.type
_entity_poly.pdbx_seq_one_letter_code
_entity_poly.pdbx_strand_id
1 'polypeptide(L)'
;MSLKNSCINYRRLDGTMSIAARDKAVKEFNADPEVGTCENLKCLSKEEKDCNELFADKPFVIPGTLFAWVDVMLMSLKAGNLGLNMVAACRVILLDLWWNPTTEDQAVDRAHRIGQTRPVTVSRLTIKDTVEDRILALQEEKRKMVASAFGEDQSGGHATRLTVEDLRFLFEGSEASGR
;
A
#
# COMPACT_ATOMS: atom_id res chain seq x y z
N MET A 1 4.03 -5.59 17.78
CA MET A 1 3.38 -6.88 17.45
C MET A 1 3.77 -7.23 16.02
N SER A 2 4.33 -8.42 15.75
CA SER A 2 4.80 -8.82 14.40
C SER A 2 3.66 -9.48 13.62
N LEU A 3 3.60 -9.32 12.28
CA LEU A 3 2.64 -10.04 11.42
C LEU A 3 2.70 -11.55 11.62
N LYS A 4 3.90 -12.09 11.94
CA LYS A 4 4.10 -13.50 12.28
C LYS A 4 3.33 -13.93 13.52
N ASN A 5 3.21 -13.05 14.51
CA ASN A 5 2.52 -13.32 15.78
C ASN A 5 0.99 -13.24 15.62
N SER A 6 0.54 -12.54 14.57
CA SER A 6 -0.88 -12.38 14.23
C SER A 6 -1.38 -13.45 13.26
N CYS A 7 -0.53 -14.40 12.85
CA CYS A 7 -0.85 -15.48 11.92
C CYS A 7 -1.39 -14.98 10.57
N ILE A 8 -0.88 -13.84 10.11
CA ILE A 8 -1.22 -13.24 8.82
C ILE A 8 -0.17 -13.68 7.80
N ASN A 9 -0.62 -14.27 6.71
CA ASN A 9 0.25 -14.60 5.59
C ASN A 9 0.66 -13.31 4.88
N TYR A 10 1.96 -13.14 4.66
CA TYR A 10 2.45 -11.96 3.94
C TYR A 10 3.57 -12.30 2.96
N ARG A 11 3.62 -11.53 1.88
CA ARG A 11 4.69 -11.54 0.88
C ARG A 11 5.36 -10.16 0.88
N ARG A 12 6.65 -10.09 0.58
CA ARG A 12 7.42 -8.83 0.59
C ARG A 12 8.06 -8.59 -0.76
N LEU A 13 7.97 -7.36 -1.27
CA LEU A 13 8.63 -6.88 -2.48
C LEU A 13 9.44 -5.62 -2.16
N ASP A 14 10.74 -5.80 -1.93
CA ASP A 14 11.67 -4.72 -1.57
C ASP A 14 12.73 -4.42 -2.63
N GLY A 15 12.66 -5.09 -3.79
CA GLY A 15 13.58 -4.92 -4.90
C GLY A 15 14.91 -5.68 -4.77
N THR A 16 15.13 -6.42 -3.67
CA THR A 16 16.30 -7.29 -3.49
C THR A 16 16.09 -8.71 -4.02
N MET A 17 14.83 -9.08 -4.29
CA MET A 17 14.46 -10.38 -4.82
C MET A 17 14.89 -10.55 -6.28
N SER A 18 15.22 -11.79 -6.66
CA SER A 18 15.40 -12.13 -8.07
C SER A 18 14.10 -11.94 -8.85
N ILE A 19 14.22 -11.71 -10.17
CA ILE A 19 13.06 -11.56 -11.07
C ILE A 19 12.12 -12.76 -10.94
N ALA A 20 12.66 -13.97 -10.92
CA ALA A 20 11.88 -15.19 -10.77
C ALA A 20 11.12 -15.27 -9.43
N ALA A 21 11.76 -14.88 -8.33
CA ALA A 21 11.14 -14.90 -7.00
C ALA A 21 10.04 -13.82 -6.88
N ARG A 22 10.26 -12.64 -7.49
CA ARG A 22 9.26 -11.58 -7.60
C ARG A 22 8.04 -12.05 -8.39
N ASP A 23 8.26 -12.62 -9.58
CA ASP A 23 7.16 -13.07 -10.45
C ASP A 23 6.37 -14.20 -9.79
N LYS A 24 7.05 -15.10 -9.07
CA LYS A 24 6.42 -16.12 -8.24
C LYS A 24 5.55 -15.50 -7.13
N ALA A 25 6.07 -14.54 -6.38
CA ALA A 25 5.33 -13.88 -5.30
C ALA A 25 4.07 -13.14 -5.81
N VAL A 26 4.17 -12.48 -6.97
CA VAL A 26 3.03 -11.80 -7.60
C VAL A 26 1.99 -12.79 -8.10
N LYS A 27 2.43 -13.90 -8.72
CA LYS A 27 1.52 -14.98 -9.16
C LYS A 27 0.80 -15.60 -7.97
N GLU A 28 1.53 -15.94 -6.91
CA GLU A 28 0.95 -16.52 -5.70
C GLU A 28 -0.03 -15.57 -5.00
N PHE A 29 0.26 -14.26 -4.98
CA PHE A 29 -0.66 -13.28 -4.42
C PHE A 29 -1.93 -13.10 -5.24
N ASN A 30 -1.83 -13.16 -6.57
CA ASN A 30 -2.99 -13.07 -7.46
C ASN A 30 -3.75 -14.40 -7.61
N ALA A 31 -3.21 -15.52 -7.13
CA ALA A 31 -3.80 -16.85 -7.25
C ALA A 31 -4.91 -17.14 -6.22
N ASP A 32 -5.40 -16.10 -5.52
CA ASP A 32 -6.58 -16.03 -4.63
C ASP A 32 -7.08 -17.38 -4.06
N PRO A 33 -6.92 -17.65 -2.76
CA PRO A 33 -7.97 -18.35 -2.04
C PRO A 33 -8.95 -17.27 -1.58
N GLU A 34 -10.06 -17.09 -2.32
CA GLU A 34 -11.23 -16.39 -1.79
C GLU A 34 -11.55 -16.97 -0.42
N VAL A 35 -11.14 -16.31 0.67
CA VAL A 35 -11.39 -16.77 2.04
C VAL A 35 -11.03 -18.24 2.21
N GLY A 36 -9.73 -18.56 2.27
CA GLY A 36 -9.30 -19.95 2.49
C GLY A 36 -10.01 -20.55 3.69
N THR A 37 -10.82 -21.58 3.48
CA THR A 37 -11.35 -22.38 4.58
C THR A 37 -10.16 -23.10 5.24
N CYS A 38 -10.23 -23.40 6.54
CA CYS A 38 -9.15 -24.13 7.24
C CYS A 38 -8.77 -25.48 6.57
N GLU A 39 -9.56 -25.99 5.63
CA GLU A 39 -9.31 -27.26 4.93
C GLU A 39 -8.13 -27.21 3.94
N ASN A 40 -7.74 -26.03 3.45
CA ASN A 40 -6.72 -25.93 2.38
C ASN A 40 -5.34 -25.45 2.84
N LEU A 41 -5.13 -25.20 4.13
CA LEU A 41 -3.78 -25.00 4.67
C LEU A 41 -3.17 -26.35 5.04
N LYS A 42 -2.22 -26.83 4.22
CA LYS A 42 -1.13 -27.64 4.77
C LYS A 42 -0.36 -26.76 5.74
N CYS A 43 -0.76 -26.79 7.02
CA CYS A 43 -0.03 -26.16 8.10
C CYS A 43 1.45 -26.50 7.96
N LEU A 44 2.28 -25.47 7.80
CA LEU A 44 3.73 -25.55 7.87
C LEU A 44 4.17 -25.74 9.34
N SER A 45 3.57 -26.71 10.01
CA SER A 45 4.04 -27.37 11.23
C SER A 45 3.12 -28.56 11.45
N LYS A 46 3.71 -29.68 11.86
CA LYS A 46 3.15 -31.03 11.76
C LYS A 46 2.03 -31.35 12.77
N GLU A 47 1.38 -30.36 13.37
CA GLU A 47 0.40 -30.57 14.45
C GLU A 47 -0.81 -29.66 14.25
N GLU A 48 -1.81 -30.20 13.56
CA GLU A 48 -3.13 -29.63 13.26
C GLU A 48 -3.93 -29.22 14.52
N LYS A 49 -3.49 -29.67 15.71
CA LYS A 49 -4.16 -29.44 17.00
C LYS A 49 -3.91 -28.05 17.59
N ASP A 50 -2.81 -27.39 17.27
CA ASP A 50 -2.42 -26.15 17.96
C ASP A 50 -3.13 -24.91 17.42
N CYS A 51 -3.58 -24.94 16.15
CA CYS A 51 -4.20 -23.78 15.51
C CYS A 51 -5.60 -23.43 16.02
N ASN A 52 -6.31 -24.35 16.69
CA ASN A 52 -7.60 -24.02 17.30
C ASN A 52 -7.42 -23.46 18.73
N GLU A 53 -6.44 -23.96 19.48
CA GLU A 53 -6.16 -23.50 20.85
C GLU A 53 -5.46 -22.12 20.88
N LEU A 54 -4.60 -21.81 19.89
CA LEU A 54 -3.90 -20.51 19.80
C LEU A 54 -4.79 -19.30 19.44
N PHE A 55 -6.05 -19.51 19.07
CA PHE A 55 -6.96 -18.48 18.58
C PHE A 55 -8.26 -18.35 19.37
N ALA A 56 -8.47 -19.19 20.39
CA ALA A 56 -9.64 -19.14 21.27
C ALA A 56 -9.80 -17.79 22.00
N ASP A 57 -8.70 -17.08 22.26
CA ASP A 57 -8.67 -15.82 23.02
C ASP A 57 -8.48 -14.54 22.16
N LYS A 58 -8.59 -14.63 20.82
CA LYS A 58 -8.39 -13.44 19.95
C LYS A 58 -9.71 -12.70 19.69
N PRO A 59 -9.76 -11.36 19.84
CA PRO A 59 -10.99 -10.55 19.86
C PRO A 59 -11.70 -10.38 18.50
N PHE A 60 -11.33 -11.17 17.49
CA PHE A 60 -11.92 -11.14 16.14
C PHE A 60 -12.33 -12.54 15.70
N VAL A 61 -12.94 -13.31 16.60
CA VAL A 61 -13.56 -14.60 16.28
C VAL A 61 -15.06 -14.46 16.55
N ILE A 62 -15.86 -14.34 15.49
CA ILE A 62 -17.31 -14.45 15.60
C ILE A 62 -17.63 -15.96 15.64
N PRO A 63 -18.25 -16.49 16.71
CA PRO A 63 -18.61 -17.90 16.77
C PRO A 63 -19.52 -18.27 15.58
N GLY A 64 -19.12 -19.26 14.78
CA GLY A 64 -19.90 -19.78 13.65
C GLY A 64 -19.57 -19.22 12.26
N THR A 65 -18.52 -18.39 12.11
CA THR A 65 -18.05 -17.92 10.80
C THR A 65 -16.78 -18.66 10.39
N LEU A 66 -16.67 -19.05 9.10
CA LEU A 66 -15.42 -19.59 8.55
C LEU A 66 -14.26 -18.61 8.81
N PHE A 67 -13.14 -19.13 9.34
CA PHE A 67 -11.91 -18.37 9.51
C PHE A 67 -11.47 -17.77 8.17
N ALA A 68 -11.57 -16.46 8.03
CA ALA A 68 -11.08 -15.74 6.86
C ALA A 68 -9.61 -15.36 7.08
N TRP A 69 -8.69 -16.04 6.42
CA TRP A 69 -7.29 -15.65 6.40
C TRP A 69 -7.11 -14.48 5.44
N VAL A 70 -6.40 -13.44 5.90
CA VAL A 70 -6.07 -12.27 5.09
C VAL A 70 -4.66 -12.43 4.55
N ASP A 71 -4.51 -12.34 3.23
CA ASP A 71 -3.21 -12.30 2.57
C ASP A 71 -2.74 -10.85 2.40
N VAL A 72 -1.51 -10.56 2.82
CA VAL A 72 -0.92 -9.22 2.77
C VAL A 72 0.27 -9.16 1.82
N MET A 73 0.30 -8.17 0.95
CA MET A 73 1.49 -7.84 0.16
C MET A 73 2.16 -6.59 0.74
N LEU A 74 3.37 -6.73 1.25
CA LEU A 74 4.22 -5.61 1.67
C LEU A 74 5.10 -5.20 0.49
N MET A 75 5.01 -3.95 0.07
CA MET A 75 5.84 -3.42 -1.00
C MET A 75 6.37 -2.04 -0.65
N SER A 76 7.58 -1.73 -1.10
CA SER A 76 8.03 -0.35 -1.12
C SER A 76 7.36 0.40 -2.27
N LEU A 77 7.16 1.71 -2.12
CA LEU A 77 6.57 2.54 -3.18
C LEU A 77 7.40 2.46 -4.48
N LYS A 78 8.73 2.38 -4.35
CA LYS A 78 9.66 2.16 -5.47
C LYS A 78 9.39 0.85 -6.21
N ALA A 79 9.10 -0.23 -5.49
CA ALA A 79 8.76 -1.52 -6.10
C ALA A 79 7.38 -1.49 -6.79
N GLY A 80 6.45 -0.65 -6.32
CA GLY A 80 5.15 -0.40 -6.96
C GLY A 80 5.25 0.15 -8.38
N ASN A 81 6.32 0.89 -8.69
CA ASN A 81 6.54 1.47 -10.02
C ASN A 81 7.11 0.50 -11.07
N LEU A 82 7.35 -0.76 -10.71
CA LEU A 82 7.98 -1.76 -11.61
C LEU A 82 7.01 -2.43 -12.60
N GLY A 83 5.80 -1.90 -12.79
CA GLY A 83 4.88 -2.42 -13.82
C GLY A 83 4.04 -3.64 -13.40
N LEU A 84 4.04 -4.01 -12.12
CA LEU A 84 3.39 -5.22 -11.61
C LEU A 84 1.85 -5.17 -11.75
N ASN A 85 1.20 -6.34 -11.68
CA ASN A 85 -0.26 -6.45 -11.65
C ASN A 85 -0.70 -7.00 -10.29
N MET A 86 -1.55 -6.27 -9.57
CA MET A 86 -1.98 -6.58 -8.22
C MET A 86 -3.51 -6.56 -8.11
N VAL A 87 -4.20 -7.07 -9.13
CA VAL A 87 -5.68 -7.07 -9.21
C VAL A 87 -6.36 -7.86 -8.08
N ALA A 88 -5.66 -8.76 -7.39
CA ALA A 88 -6.23 -9.37 -6.18
C ALA A 88 -6.35 -8.38 -5.00
N ALA A 89 -5.58 -7.29 -4.96
CA ALA A 89 -5.65 -6.32 -3.86
C ALA A 89 -6.88 -5.41 -3.97
N CYS A 90 -7.84 -5.55 -3.04
CA CYS A 90 -8.97 -4.63 -2.90
C CYS A 90 -8.74 -3.50 -1.89
N ARG A 91 -7.72 -3.63 -1.02
CA ARG A 91 -7.39 -2.61 -0.01
C ARG A 91 -5.92 -2.25 -0.12
N VAL A 92 -5.66 -0.96 -0.38
CA VAL A 92 -4.31 -0.40 -0.45
C VAL A 92 -4.13 0.54 0.73
N ILE A 93 -3.10 0.27 1.55
CA ILE A 93 -2.76 1.11 2.69
C ILE A 93 -1.40 1.75 2.40
N LEU A 94 -1.39 3.07 2.22
CA LEU A 94 -0.17 3.86 2.11
C LEU A 94 0.26 4.25 3.52
N LEU A 95 1.39 3.68 3.96
CA LEU A 95 1.97 3.93 5.29
C LEU A 95 2.82 5.18 5.33
N ASP A 96 3.52 5.47 4.23
CA ASP A 96 4.40 6.62 4.07
C ASP A 96 3.89 7.49 2.92
N LEU A 97 4.00 8.81 3.08
CA LEU A 97 3.69 9.78 2.02
C LEU A 97 4.92 10.08 1.16
N TRP A 98 4.69 10.37 -0.11
CA TRP A 98 5.72 10.80 -1.06
C TRP A 98 5.38 12.16 -1.67
N TRP A 99 6.36 13.06 -1.82
CA TRP A 99 6.09 14.41 -2.33
C TRP A 99 5.59 14.45 -3.78
N ASN A 100 5.85 13.40 -4.58
CA ASN A 100 5.39 13.31 -5.95
C ASN A 100 4.10 12.46 -6.03
N PRO A 101 2.91 13.07 -6.24
CA PRO A 101 1.64 12.36 -6.23
C PRO A 101 1.56 11.27 -7.31
N THR A 102 2.19 11.50 -8.47
CA THR A 102 2.16 10.55 -9.60
C THR A 102 2.78 9.19 -9.27
N THR A 103 3.72 9.15 -8.32
CA THR A 103 4.37 7.91 -7.87
C THR A 103 3.41 7.08 -7.00
N GLU A 104 2.63 7.73 -6.13
CA GLU A 104 1.58 7.06 -5.34
C GLU A 104 0.44 6.58 -6.24
N ASP A 105 -0.03 7.43 -7.13
CA ASP A 105 -1.13 7.12 -8.04
C ASP A 105 -0.76 5.93 -8.94
N GLN A 106 0.47 5.90 -9.48
CA GLN A 106 0.99 4.78 -10.26
C GLN A 106 1.08 3.46 -9.46
N ALA A 107 1.39 3.54 -8.16
CA ALA A 107 1.42 2.36 -7.30
C ALA A 107 0.01 1.84 -7.01
N VAL A 108 -0.95 2.74 -6.77
CA VAL A 108 -2.38 2.41 -6.60
C VAL A 108 -2.97 1.80 -7.86
N ASP A 109 -2.61 2.31 -9.04
CA ASP A 109 -3.04 1.79 -10.36
C ASP A 109 -2.64 0.34 -10.61
N ARG A 110 -1.71 -0.22 -9.81
CA ARG A 110 -1.37 -1.65 -9.88
C ARG A 110 -2.50 -2.53 -9.34
N ALA A 111 -3.26 -2.03 -8.36
CA ALA A 111 -4.43 -2.67 -7.79
C ALA A 111 -5.72 -2.23 -8.50
N HIS A 112 -5.83 -0.93 -8.81
CA HIS A 112 -6.91 -0.36 -9.61
C HIS A 112 -6.65 -0.55 -11.11
N ARG A 113 -6.58 -1.81 -11.55
CA ARG A 113 -6.24 -2.20 -12.92
C ARG A 113 -7.33 -3.04 -13.57
N ILE A 114 -7.34 -3.06 -14.90
CA ILE A 114 -8.20 -3.97 -15.69
C ILE A 114 -7.98 -5.41 -15.19
N GLY A 115 -9.06 -6.07 -14.80
CA GLY A 115 -9.05 -7.40 -14.15
C GLY A 115 -9.46 -7.39 -12.68
N GLN A 116 -9.57 -6.21 -12.06
CA GLN A 116 -10.16 -6.05 -10.73
C GLN A 116 -11.69 -6.19 -10.79
N THR A 117 -12.25 -7.03 -9.93
CA THR A 117 -13.70 -7.27 -9.81
C THR A 117 -14.31 -6.60 -8.57
N ARG A 118 -13.48 -6.22 -7.60
CA ARG A 118 -13.89 -5.63 -6.31
C ARG A 118 -13.58 -4.13 -6.25
N PRO A 119 -14.38 -3.33 -5.52
CA PRO A 119 -14.05 -1.93 -5.30
C PRO A 119 -12.72 -1.80 -4.55
N VAL A 120 -11.80 -1.00 -5.10
CA VAL A 120 -10.49 -0.74 -4.47
C VAL A 120 -10.61 0.42 -3.49
N THR A 121 -10.35 0.16 -2.21
CA THR A 121 -10.28 1.19 -1.17
C THR A 121 -8.83 1.57 -0.91
N VAL A 122 -8.50 2.84 -1.06
CA VAL A 122 -7.18 3.39 -0.74
C VAL A 122 -7.26 4.16 0.56
N SER A 123 -6.40 3.84 1.51
CA SER A 123 -6.28 4.53 2.80
C SER A 123 -4.86 5.06 2.96
N ARG A 124 -4.72 6.35 3.25
CA ARG A 124 -3.44 6.96 3.61
C ARG A 124 -3.41 7.13 5.12
N LEU A 125 -2.37 6.60 5.76
CA LEU A 125 -2.14 6.86 7.18
C LEU A 125 -1.29 8.12 7.29
N THR A 126 -1.78 9.09 8.05
CA THR A 126 -1.06 10.33 8.31
C THR A 126 -1.16 10.72 9.78
N ILE A 127 -0.15 11.42 10.26
CA ILE A 127 -0.02 11.95 11.60
C ILE A 127 -0.27 13.45 11.54
N LYS A 128 -1.32 13.88 12.24
CA LYS A 128 -1.69 15.30 12.34
C LYS A 128 -0.57 16.12 13.00
N ASP A 129 -0.50 17.38 12.61
CA ASP A 129 0.43 18.38 13.14
C ASP A 129 1.92 18.01 12.86
N THR A 130 2.17 17.31 11.77
CA THR A 130 3.52 16.93 11.33
C THR A 130 3.82 17.45 9.92
N VAL A 131 5.04 17.18 9.44
CA VAL A 131 5.43 17.48 8.05
C VAL A 131 4.53 16.78 7.03
N GLU A 132 3.84 15.70 7.41
CA GLU A 132 2.94 14.95 6.53
C GLU A 132 1.77 15.79 6.02
N ASP A 133 1.22 16.69 6.85
CA ASP A 133 0.16 17.61 6.43
C ASP A 133 0.64 18.56 5.33
N ARG A 134 1.90 19.01 5.42
CA ARG A 134 2.53 19.85 4.40
C ARG A 134 2.84 19.07 3.14
N ILE A 135 3.22 17.79 3.26
CA ILE A 135 3.40 16.90 2.10
C ILE A 135 2.07 16.73 1.36
N LEU A 136 0.95 16.55 2.06
CA LEU A 136 -0.37 16.46 1.43
C LEU A 136 -0.74 17.77 0.69
N ALA A 137 -0.48 18.93 1.30
CA ALA A 137 -0.70 20.21 0.65
C ALA A 137 0.17 20.37 -0.62
N LEU A 138 1.44 19.97 -0.54
CA LEU A 138 2.37 20.00 -1.67
C LEU A 138 1.93 19.06 -2.80
N GLN A 139 1.45 17.85 -2.47
CA GLN A 139 0.88 16.94 -3.47
C GLN A 139 -0.29 17.57 -4.21
N GLU A 140 -1.18 18.26 -3.49
CA GLU A 140 -2.35 18.91 -4.08
C GLU A 140 -1.95 20.07 -5.01
N GLU A 141 -0.97 20.88 -4.61
CA GLU A 141 -0.40 21.93 -5.46
C GLU A 141 0.20 21.34 -6.73
N LYS A 142 0.98 20.25 -6.61
CA LYS A 142 1.58 19.56 -7.76
C LYS A 142 0.53 18.95 -8.68
N ARG A 143 -0.56 18.38 -8.14
CA ARG A 143 -1.69 17.90 -8.96
C ARG A 143 -2.34 19.03 -9.75
N LYS A 144 -2.57 20.19 -9.11
CA LYS A 144 -3.13 21.38 -9.78
C LYS A 144 -2.22 21.90 -10.88
N MET A 145 -0.92 21.99 -10.62
CA MET A 145 0.08 22.43 -11.59
C MET A 145 0.11 21.52 -12.82
N VAL A 146 0.11 20.19 -12.61
CA VAL A 146 0.03 19.20 -13.68
C VAL A 146 -1.28 19.34 -14.47
N ALA A 147 -2.41 19.48 -13.79
CA ALA A 147 -3.71 19.67 -14.43
C ALA A 147 -3.76 20.95 -15.30
N SER A 148 -3.16 22.05 -14.84
CA SER A 148 -3.06 23.28 -15.63
C SER A 148 -2.10 23.17 -16.82
N ALA A 149 -1.03 22.38 -16.69
CA ALA A 149 -0.02 22.23 -17.75
C ALA A 149 -0.52 21.40 -18.94
N PHE A 150 -1.57 20.57 -18.78
CA PHE A 150 -2.20 19.88 -19.90
C PHE A 150 -3.05 20.80 -20.81
N GLY A 151 -3.16 22.10 -20.49
CA GLY A 151 -3.84 23.11 -21.31
C GLY A 151 -2.92 23.93 -22.23
N GLU A 152 -1.63 24.10 -21.87
CA GLU A 152 -0.66 24.89 -22.65
C GLU A 152 0.72 24.24 -22.60
N ASP A 153 1.28 24.04 -23.78
CA ASP A 153 2.41 23.19 -24.12
C ASP A 153 3.75 23.68 -23.54
N GLN A 154 3.98 23.68 -22.21
CA GLN A 154 5.32 23.87 -21.62
C GLN A 154 5.56 23.13 -20.29
N SER A 155 6.61 22.28 -20.31
CA SER A 155 7.45 21.89 -19.16
C SER A 155 6.94 20.84 -18.15
N GLY A 156 6.65 19.63 -18.62
CA GLY A 156 6.33 18.45 -17.77
C GLY A 156 7.45 17.97 -16.81
N GLY A 157 8.65 18.58 -16.86
CA GLY A 157 9.78 18.21 -16.01
C GLY A 157 9.78 18.84 -14.61
N HIS A 158 9.16 20.02 -14.42
CA HIS A 158 9.25 20.74 -13.15
C HIS A 158 8.31 20.19 -12.06
N ALA A 159 7.10 19.75 -12.42
CA ALA A 159 6.11 19.28 -11.45
C ALA A 159 6.51 18.00 -10.70
N THR A 160 7.44 17.21 -11.24
CA THR A 160 7.91 15.95 -10.63
C THR A 160 9.12 16.11 -9.73
N ARG A 161 9.83 17.25 -9.82
CA ARG A 161 11.03 17.54 -9.02
C ARG A 161 10.65 18.26 -7.75
N LEU A 162 11.49 18.12 -6.72
CA LEU A 162 11.40 18.88 -5.49
C LEU A 162 12.30 20.12 -5.64
N THR A 163 11.73 21.31 -5.45
CA THR A 163 12.46 22.58 -5.53
C THR A 163 13.02 22.98 -4.16
N VAL A 164 13.86 24.02 -4.12
CA VAL A 164 14.37 24.55 -2.84
C VAL A 164 13.22 25.22 -2.08
N GLU A 165 12.30 25.84 -2.80
CA GLU A 165 11.07 26.43 -2.26
C GLU A 165 10.18 25.37 -1.61
N ASP A 166 10.01 24.20 -2.24
CA ASP A 166 9.26 23.08 -1.67
C ASP A 166 9.91 22.62 -0.36
N LEU A 167 11.24 22.49 -0.32
CA LEU A 167 11.97 22.11 0.88
C LEU A 167 11.77 23.14 2.00
N ARG A 168 11.84 24.42 1.65
CA ARG A 168 11.58 25.52 2.58
C ARG A 168 10.18 25.42 3.17
N PHE A 169 9.17 25.21 2.32
CA PHE A 169 7.79 25.02 2.75
C PHE A 169 7.63 23.81 3.69
N LEU A 170 8.25 22.68 3.36
CA LEU A 170 8.14 21.45 4.16
C LEU A 170 8.75 21.56 5.56
N PHE A 171 9.83 22.32 5.74
CA PHE A 171 10.55 22.37 7.02
C PHE A 171 10.36 23.67 7.82
N GLU A 172 10.17 24.81 7.16
CA GLU A 172 9.98 26.09 7.85
C GLU A 172 8.51 26.34 8.20
N GLY A 173 7.58 25.64 7.53
CA GLY A 173 6.15 25.91 7.68
C GLY A 173 5.77 27.30 7.15
N SER A 174 4.49 27.53 6.89
CA SER A 174 4.01 28.87 6.59
C SER A 174 4.07 29.70 7.88
N GLU A 175 5.15 30.44 8.11
CA GLU A 175 5.24 31.48 9.12
C GLU A 175 4.29 32.66 8.80
N ALA A 176 2.98 32.41 8.84
CA ALA A 176 1.96 33.40 8.50
C ALA A 176 0.62 33.17 9.21
N SER A 177 0.64 32.67 10.45
CA SER A 177 -0.51 32.81 11.34
C SER A 177 -0.07 32.89 12.80
N GLY A 178 0.42 34.07 13.19
CA GLY A 178 0.30 34.63 14.53
C GLY A 178 0.82 33.81 15.70
N ARG A 179 2.09 34.01 16.05
CA ARG A 179 2.52 34.15 17.44
C ARG A 179 3.51 35.30 17.54
#